data_AF-A0A938TY38-F1
#
_entry.id   AF-A0A938TY38-F1
#
_cell.length_a   1.000
_cell.length_b   1.000
_cell.length_c   1.000
_cell.angle_alpha   90.00
_cell.angle_beta   90.00
_cell.angle_gamma   90.00
#
_symmetry.space_group_name_H-M   'P 1'
#
loop_
_entity.id
_entity.type
_entity.pdbx_description
1 polymer ?
#
loop_
_entity_poly.entity_id
_entity_poly.type
_entity_poly.pdbx_seq_one_letter_code
_entity_poly.pdbx_strand_id
1 'polypeptide(L)'
;MKMQRLIVVLLGAMLFALDNGWAATITATPANIAQGNNETATFSGIAAPTNRDWIGLYTPAAANTAFLDWIYTNTCSRNGGNSVLANGSCGFPIVNSIANGTYQLRLFSNNGYTLLATSNNFTVGPPPPARFVDNGDGTISDTQTGLMWEMKLAATDSRCTNATQANRDIHCVNNQYVWSATEFKADGDLFTDFLTQINRADGASNNGQTQGRKNFSDWRIPTIAELRGILLAKCPGSPTPCIDPVFGPTALGLHWSSTNLANVPSLVFIVNFVDGNANNDTSKLFSFFARAVRGGR
;
A
#
# COMPACT_ATOMS: atom_id res chain seq x y z
N MET A 1 -23.37 57.61 -41.21
CA MET A 1 -24.19 57.98 -40.03
C MET A 1 -25.66 57.86 -40.38
N LYS A 2 -26.33 56.79 -39.94
CA LYS A 2 -27.80 56.73 -39.92
C LYS A 2 -28.19 56.18 -38.55
N MET A 3 -28.61 57.08 -37.67
CA MET A 3 -29.37 56.75 -36.46
C MET A 3 -30.84 56.84 -36.84
N GLN A 4 -31.61 55.79 -36.57
CA GLN A 4 -33.06 55.84 -36.63
C GLN A 4 -33.63 55.32 -35.31
N ARG A 5 -34.46 56.18 -34.70
CA ARG A 5 -35.18 55.97 -33.44
C ARG A 5 -36.24 54.89 -33.63
N LEU A 6 -36.36 53.99 -32.65
CA LEU A 6 -37.45 53.01 -32.55
C LEU A 6 -38.31 53.33 -31.31
N ILE A 7 -39.61 53.35 -31.52
CA ILE A 7 -40.67 53.69 -30.57
C ILE A 7 -40.80 52.57 -29.52
N VAL A 8 -40.86 52.96 -28.24
CA VAL A 8 -41.17 52.04 -27.12
C VAL A 8 -42.65 52.17 -26.79
N VAL A 9 -43.40 51.08 -26.93
CA VAL A 9 -44.76 50.92 -26.39
C VAL A 9 -44.68 49.93 -25.23
N LEU A 10 -45.14 50.35 -24.05
CA LEU A 10 -45.25 49.54 -22.84
C LEU A 10 -46.46 48.59 -22.93
N LEU A 11 -46.23 47.29 -22.84
CA LEU A 11 -47.22 46.28 -22.42
C LEU A 11 -46.52 45.08 -21.76
N GLY A 12 -46.89 44.78 -20.51
CA GLY A 12 -46.70 43.49 -19.84
C GLY A 12 -45.27 42.96 -19.70
N ALA A 13 -44.59 43.27 -18.59
CA ALA A 13 -43.39 42.52 -18.19
C ALA A 13 -43.80 41.12 -17.71
N MET A 14 -44.01 40.21 -18.66
CA MET A 14 -43.79 38.79 -18.41
C MET A 14 -42.29 38.66 -18.15
N LEU A 15 -41.92 38.54 -16.88
CA LEU A 15 -40.55 38.25 -16.48
C LEU A 15 -40.23 36.85 -17.00
N PHE A 16 -39.71 36.75 -18.22
CA PHE A 16 -39.03 35.56 -18.69
C PHE A 16 -37.76 35.45 -17.85
N ALA A 17 -37.85 34.72 -16.74
CA ALA A 17 -36.67 34.12 -16.15
C ALA A 17 -36.04 33.25 -17.24
N LEU A 18 -34.87 33.64 -17.73
CA LEU A 18 -34.01 32.71 -18.45
C LEU A 18 -33.60 31.67 -17.41
N ASP A 19 -34.34 30.56 -17.37
CA ASP A 19 -33.93 29.37 -16.64
C ASP A 19 -32.67 28.86 -17.34
N ASN A 20 -31.50 29.26 -16.85
CA ASN A 20 -30.23 28.74 -17.32
C ASN A 20 -30.15 27.29 -16.84
N GLY A 21 -30.77 26.39 -17.61
CA GLY A 21 -30.97 24.98 -17.33
C GLY A 21 -29.70 24.15 -17.26
N TRP A 22 -28.84 24.44 -16.29
CA TRP A 22 -27.73 23.58 -15.91
C TRP A 22 -28.17 22.85 -14.65
N ALA A 23 -28.79 21.68 -14.84
CA ALA A 23 -28.96 20.75 -13.74
C ALA A 23 -27.56 20.34 -13.25
N ALA A 24 -27.37 20.28 -11.93
CA ALA A 24 -26.13 19.79 -11.37
C ALA A 24 -25.86 18.36 -11.84
N THR A 25 -24.59 18.02 -12.04
CA THR A 25 -24.18 16.67 -12.38
C THR A 25 -23.15 16.16 -11.40
N ILE A 26 -23.08 14.84 -11.25
CA ILE A 26 -22.01 14.14 -10.56
C ILE A 26 -21.72 12.84 -11.32
N THR A 27 -20.45 12.50 -11.49
CA THR A 27 -19.99 11.23 -12.09
C THR A 27 -19.03 10.53 -11.14
N ALA A 28 -19.10 9.20 -11.10
CA ALA A 28 -18.24 8.34 -10.31
C ALA A 28 -17.36 7.50 -11.25
N THR A 29 -16.03 7.62 -11.11
CA THR A 29 -15.08 6.77 -11.83
C THR A 29 -13.97 6.28 -10.90
N PRO A 30 -13.55 5.02 -11.00
CA PRO A 30 -13.93 3.98 -11.98
C PRO A 30 -15.25 3.22 -11.69
N ALA A 31 -15.83 2.58 -12.71
CA ALA A 31 -17.05 1.77 -12.55
C ALA A 31 -16.89 0.52 -11.65
N ASN A 32 -15.65 0.10 -11.39
CA ASN A 32 -15.31 -0.96 -10.44
C ASN A 32 -14.17 -0.48 -9.56
N ILE A 33 -14.36 -0.53 -8.25
CA ILE A 33 -13.38 -0.10 -7.26
C ILE A 33 -13.29 -1.12 -6.13
N ALA A 34 -12.10 -1.31 -5.58
CA ALA A 34 -11.90 -2.17 -4.42
C ALA A 34 -11.93 -1.35 -3.13
N GLN A 35 -12.41 -1.95 -2.03
CA GLN A 35 -12.26 -1.37 -0.69
C GLN A 35 -10.83 -0.89 -0.42
N GLY A 36 -10.68 0.20 0.34
CA GLY A 36 -9.41 0.84 0.67
C GLY A 36 -8.94 1.88 -0.36
N ASN A 37 -9.64 2.03 -1.50
CA ASN A 37 -9.32 3.02 -2.53
C ASN A 37 -10.29 4.22 -2.49
N ASN A 38 -9.99 5.24 -3.30
CA ASN A 38 -10.84 6.43 -3.45
C ASN A 38 -11.56 6.41 -4.79
N GLU A 39 -12.89 6.50 -4.76
CA GLU A 39 -13.73 6.69 -5.94
C GLU A 39 -13.69 8.16 -6.36
N THR A 40 -13.42 8.45 -7.63
CA THR A 40 -13.36 9.85 -8.08
C THR A 40 -14.75 10.37 -8.36
N ALA A 41 -15.17 11.38 -7.60
CA ALA A 41 -16.44 12.06 -7.71
C ALA A 41 -16.24 13.43 -8.37
N THR A 42 -16.62 13.57 -9.63
CA THR A 42 -16.55 14.85 -10.35
C THR A 42 -17.94 15.46 -10.44
N PHE A 43 -18.10 16.71 -10.00
CA PHE A 43 -19.38 17.41 -9.97
C PHE A 43 -19.29 18.78 -10.66
N SER A 44 -20.40 19.23 -11.24
CA SER A 44 -20.48 20.52 -11.92
C SER A 44 -21.90 21.08 -11.92
N GLY A 45 -22.02 22.38 -12.18
CA GLY A 45 -23.32 23.02 -12.44
C GLY A 45 -24.20 23.20 -11.21
N ILE A 46 -23.64 23.28 -10.00
CA ILE A 46 -24.44 23.63 -8.81
C ILE A 46 -24.87 25.10 -8.93
N ALA A 47 -26.17 25.34 -9.10
CA ALA A 47 -26.71 26.67 -9.38
C ALA A 47 -26.57 27.65 -8.19
N ALA A 48 -26.68 27.16 -6.96
CA ALA A 48 -26.54 27.93 -5.73
C ALA A 48 -25.61 27.19 -4.76
N PRO A 49 -24.29 27.17 -5.04
CA PRO A 49 -23.35 26.40 -4.25
C PRO A 49 -23.22 26.96 -2.84
N THR A 50 -22.99 26.08 -1.88
CA THR A 50 -22.69 26.45 -0.49
C THR A 50 -21.41 25.77 -0.01
N ASN A 51 -20.83 26.26 1.08
CA ASN A 51 -19.67 25.61 1.70
C ASN A 51 -20.06 24.36 2.52
N ARG A 52 -21.33 23.95 2.45
CA ARG A 52 -21.92 22.79 3.12
C ARG A 52 -22.58 21.82 2.13
N ASP A 53 -22.35 21.99 0.83
CA ASP A 53 -22.73 20.99 -0.15
C ASP A 53 -21.87 19.73 0.08
N TRP A 54 -22.49 18.56 -0.07
CA TRP A 54 -21.87 17.31 0.34
C TRP A 54 -22.22 16.17 -0.61
N ILE A 55 -21.31 15.21 -0.66
CA ILE A 55 -21.45 13.98 -1.44
C ILE A 55 -21.66 12.86 -0.43
N GLY A 56 -22.65 12.01 -0.65
CA GLY A 56 -22.87 10.81 0.15
C GLY A 56 -22.83 9.53 -0.69
N LEU A 57 -22.44 8.44 -0.04
CA LEU A 57 -22.43 7.09 -0.59
C LEU A 57 -23.73 6.35 -0.26
N TYR A 58 -24.37 5.76 -1.27
CA TYR A 58 -25.65 5.07 -1.11
C TYR A 58 -25.67 3.77 -1.90
N THR A 59 -26.48 2.82 -1.44
CA THR A 59 -27.02 1.79 -2.34
C THR A 59 -28.11 2.41 -3.23
N PRO A 60 -28.32 1.94 -4.47
CA PRO A 60 -29.23 2.58 -5.42
C PRO A 60 -30.66 2.83 -4.88
N ALA A 61 -31.19 1.89 -4.08
CA ALA A 61 -32.55 1.94 -3.54
C ALA A 61 -32.67 2.66 -2.17
N ALA A 62 -31.57 3.13 -1.57
CA ALA A 62 -31.62 3.77 -0.26
C ALA A 62 -32.32 5.13 -0.30
N ALA A 63 -33.01 5.49 0.79
CA ALA A 63 -33.52 6.84 0.99
C ALA A 63 -32.39 7.87 1.10
N ASN A 64 -32.64 9.13 0.73
CA ASN A 64 -31.62 10.19 0.80
C ASN A 64 -31.11 10.45 2.22
N THR A 65 -31.83 10.05 3.26
CA THR A 65 -31.39 10.17 4.67
C THR A 65 -30.53 9.01 5.14
N ALA A 66 -30.36 7.95 4.33
CA ALA A 66 -29.69 6.70 4.70
C ALA A 66 -28.34 6.55 3.97
N PHE A 67 -27.49 7.56 4.07
CA PHE A 67 -26.11 7.45 3.56
C PHE A 67 -25.30 6.46 4.39
N LEU A 68 -24.33 5.83 3.73
CA LEU A 68 -23.36 4.94 4.38
C LEU A 68 -22.10 5.71 4.79
N ASP A 69 -21.72 6.70 4.00
CA ASP A 69 -20.61 7.62 4.27
C ASP A 69 -20.85 8.94 3.53
N TRP A 70 -20.08 9.98 3.88
CA TRP A 70 -20.21 11.31 3.28
C TRP A 70 -18.93 12.16 3.42
N ILE A 71 -18.78 13.13 2.52
CA ILE A 71 -17.76 14.18 2.54
C ILE A 71 -18.34 15.52 2.07
N TYR A 72 -17.77 16.64 2.52
CA TYR A 72 -18.05 17.95 1.93
C TYR A 72 -17.36 18.11 0.57
N THR A 73 -18.03 18.79 -0.36
CA THR A 73 -17.50 19.04 -1.72
C THR A 73 -16.26 19.94 -1.72
N ASN A 74 -16.13 20.83 -0.73
CA ASN A 74 -15.09 21.87 -0.69
C ASN A 74 -13.75 21.42 -0.09
N THR A 75 -13.76 20.40 0.77
CA THR A 75 -12.54 19.88 1.42
C THR A 75 -12.29 18.41 1.11
N CYS A 76 -13.21 17.75 0.41
CA CYS A 76 -13.21 16.31 0.16
C CYS A 76 -13.02 15.49 1.45
N SER A 77 -13.57 15.98 2.56
CA SER A 77 -13.46 15.37 3.88
C SER A 77 -14.71 15.66 4.72
N ARG A 78 -14.80 15.06 5.91
CA ARG A 78 -15.87 15.38 6.88
C ARG A 78 -15.68 16.73 7.59
N ASN A 79 -14.52 17.37 7.42
CA ASN A 79 -14.25 18.69 7.98
C ASN A 79 -14.69 19.75 6.99
N GLY A 80 -15.63 20.62 7.37
CA GLY A 80 -16.08 21.69 6.48
C GLY A 80 -15.01 22.76 6.25
N GLY A 81 -15.04 23.38 5.07
CA GLY A 81 -14.22 24.56 4.74
C GLY A 81 -15.06 25.82 4.55
N ASN A 82 -14.39 26.93 4.20
CA ASN A 82 -15.05 28.20 3.87
C ASN A 82 -15.27 28.40 2.36
N SER A 83 -14.61 27.60 1.52
CA SER A 83 -14.74 27.70 0.07
C SER A 83 -16.11 27.19 -0.39
N VAL A 84 -16.66 27.84 -1.40
CA VAL A 84 -17.92 27.50 -2.06
C VAL A 84 -17.59 27.07 -3.49
N LEU A 85 -18.03 25.87 -3.90
CA LEU A 85 -17.66 25.28 -5.18
C LEU A 85 -18.90 24.92 -6.01
N ALA A 86 -19.05 25.54 -7.18
CA ALA A 86 -20.06 25.14 -8.16
C ALA A 86 -19.66 23.88 -8.95
N ASN A 87 -18.35 23.63 -9.04
CA ASN A 87 -17.74 22.53 -9.78
C ASN A 87 -16.48 22.06 -9.04
N GLY A 88 -16.14 20.79 -9.16
CA GLY A 88 -14.95 20.23 -8.54
C GLY A 88 -14.82 18.73 -8.73
N SER A 89 -13.77 18.17 -8.13
CA SER A 89 -13.54 16.74 -8.08
C SER A 89 -13.00 16.33 -6.72
N CYS A 90 -13.54 15.27 -6.14
CA CYS A 90 -13.10 14.72 -4.86
C CYS A 90 -12.78 13.23 -4.98
N GLY A 91 -11.74 12.79 -4.28
CA GLY A 91 -11.58 11.37 -3.97
C GLY A 91 -12.49 10.98 -2.81
N PHE A 92 -13.51 10.18 -3.06
CA PHE A 92 -14.44 9.66 -2.07
C PHE A 92 -13.89 8.33 -1.51
N PRO A 93 -13.56 8.22 -0.22
CA PRO A 93 -12.95 7.00 0.33
C PRO A 93 -13.96 5.84 0.40
N ILE A 94 -13.59 4.68 -0.14
CA ILE A 94 -14.34 3.43 0.04
C ILE A 94 -13.68 2.65 1.17
N VAL A 95 -14.12 2.86 2.40
CA VAL A 95 -13.52 2.21 3.58
C VAL A 95 -13.80 0.71 3.63
N ASN A 96 -12.94 -0.04 4.34
CA ASN A 96 -13.00 -1.51 4.42
C ASN A 96 -14.26 -2.06 5.13
N SER A 97 -15.10 -1.19 5.72
CA SER A 97 -16.40 -1.57 6.30
C SER A 97 -17.57 -1.52 5.31
N ILE A 98 -17.38 -0.97 4.10
CA ILE A 98 -18.41 -0.96 3.06
C ILE A 98 -18.47 -2.33 2.41
N ALA A 99 -19.58 -3.05 2.56
CA ALA A 99 -19.76 -4.36 1.97
C ALA A 99 -19.57 -4.38 0.44
N ASN A 100 -19.26 -5.55 -0.12
CA ASN A 100 -19.21 -5.70 -1.56
C ASN A 100 -20.61 -5.52 -2.15
N GLY A 101 -20.73 -4.78 -3.25
CA GLY A 101 -22.03 -4.51 -3.86
C GLY A 101 -22.02 -3.34 -4.84
N THR A 102 -23.23 -2.94 -5.26
CA THR A 102 -23.42 -1.80 -6.17
C THR A 102 -23.79 -0.55 -5.38
N TYR A 103 -23.10 0.54 -5.70
CA TYR A 103 -23.23 1.82 -5.03
C TYR A 103 -23.33 2.97 -6.03
N GLN A 104 -23.75 4.13 -5.54
CA GLN A 104 -23.76 5.39 -6.27
C GLN A 104 -23.44 6.54 -5.31
N LEU A 105 -22.91 7.63 -5.87
CA LEU A 105 -22.70 8.88 -5.16
C LEU A 105 -23.89 9.80 -5.41
N ARG A 106 -24.32 10.51 -4.38
CA ARG A 106 -25.39 11.50 -4.45
C ARG A 106 -24.89 12.84 -3.92
N LEU A 107 -25.13 13.90 -4.68
CA LEU A 107 -24.75 15.28 -4.35
C LEU A 107 -25.95 16.00 -3.73
N PHE A 108 -25.73 16.65 -2.59
CA PHE A 108 -26.76 17.35 -1.83
C PHE A 108 -26.35 18.78 -1.48
N SER A 109 -27.35 19.65 -1.31
CA SER A 109 -27.11 21.05 -0.93
C SER A 109 -27.10 21.28 0.58
N ASN A 110 -26.18 22.14 1.01
CA ASN A 110 -26.21 22.87 2.29
C ASN A 110 -26.61 22.06 3.55
N ASN A 111 -25.89 20.96 3.85
CA ASN A 111 -26.20 20.05 4.98
C ASN A 111 -27.62 19.47 4.99
N GLY A 112 -28.42 19.70 3.95
CA GLY A 112 -29.74 19.15 3.77
C GLY A 112 -29.71 17.88 2.90
N TYR A 113 -30.89 17.31 2.69
CA TYR A 113 -31.09 16.13 1.84
C TYR A 113 -31.77 16.46 0.50
N THR A 114 -31.70 17.72 0.09
CA THR A 114 -32.13 18.17 -1.24
C THR A 114 -31.15 17.65 -2.28
N LEU A 115 -31.57 16.62 -3.01
CA LEU A 115 -30.75 15.96 -4.02
C LEU A 115 -30.52 16.90 -5.21
N LEU A 116 -29.27 17.16 -5.52
CA LEU A 116 -28.84 17.95 -6.68
C LEU A 116 -28.54 17.05 -7.88
N ALA A 117 -27.85 15.92 -7.65
CA ALA A 117 -27.46 14.98 -8.70
C ALA A 117 -27.17 13.59 -8.14
N THR A 118 -27.25 12.56 -8.99
CA THR A 118 -26.85 11.17 -8.69
C THR A 118 -25.88 10.68 -9.77
N SER A 119 -24.84 9.95 -9.38
CA SER A 119 -23.85 9.42 -10.31
C SER A 119 -24.33 8.19 -11.06
N ASN A 120 -23.54 7.72 -12.02
CA ASN A 120 -23.60 6.33 -12.45
C ASN A 120 -23.39 5.39 -11.26
N ASN A 121 -23.94 4.17 -11.38
CA ASN A 121 -23.61 3.09 -10.47
C ASN A 121 -22.16 2.64 -10.66
N PHE A 122 -21.53 2.21 -9.58
CA PHE A 122 -20.23 1.54 -9.57
C PHE A 122 -20.27 0.35 -8.61
N THR A 123 -19.36 -0.60 -8.81
CA THR A 123 -19.27 -1.81 -7.98
C THR A 123 -18.11 -1.70 -7.01
N VAL A 124 -18.38 -1.91 -5.73
CA VAL A 124 -17.37 -2.09 -4.69
C VAL A 124 -17.07 -3.58 -4.58
N GLY A 125 -15.83 -3.95 -4.89
CA GLY A 125 -15.29 -5.29 -4.70
C GLY A 125 -14.51 -5.42 -3.38
N PRO A 126 -14.05 -6.64 -3.05
CA PRO A 126 -13.17 -6.87 -1.91
C PRO A 126 -11.91 -6.00 -2.02
N PRO A 127 -11.20 -5.74 -0.92
CA PRO A 127 -9.95 -5.00 -0.98
C PRO A 127 -8.98 -5.73 -1.90
N PRO A 128 -8.06 -5.01 -2.58
CA PRO A 128 -7.04 -5.66 -3.37
C PRO A 128 -6.29 -6.68 -2.49
N PRO A 129 -5.98 -7.88 -3.01
CA PRO A 129 -5.20 -8.84 -2.24
C PRO A 129 -3.89 -8.18 -1.80
N ALA A 130 -3.52 -8.37 -0.54
CA ALA A 130 -2.25 -7.87 -0.03
C ALA A 130 -1.12 -8.43 -0.89
N ARG A 131 -0.17 -7.58 -1.29
CA ARG A 131 0.99 -8.02 -2.07
C ARG A 131 1.73 -9.11 -1.32
N PHE A 132 2.02 -8.86 -0.06
CA PHE A 132 2.73 -9.78 0.82
C PHE A 132 1.72 -10.47 1.76
N VAL A 133 1.70 -11.80 1.73
CA VAL A 133 0.75 -12.63 2.49
C VAL A 133 1.51 -13.56 3.42
N ASP A 134 1.31 -13.42 4.73
CA ASP A 134 1.79 -14.39 5.71
C ASP A 134 1.03 -15.71 5.54
N ASN A 135 1.76 -16.79 5.30
CA ASN A 135 1.20 -18.13 5.11
C ASN A 135 0.94 -18.85 6.45
N GLY A 136 1.31 -18.28 7.59
CA GLY A 136 1.15 -18.88 8.93
C GLY A 136 2.10 -20.04 9.20
N ASP A 137 3.02 -20.32 8.29
CA ASP A 137 3.98 -21.42 8.32
C ASP A 137 5.44 -20.94 8.38
N GLY A 138 5.64 -19.65 8.69
CA GLY A 138 6.94 -19.01 8.71
C GLY A 138 7.43 -18.52 7.34
N THR A 139 6.54 -18.42 6.36
CA THR A 139 6.86 -17.86 5.04
C THR A 139 5.88 -16.76 4.64
N ILE A 140 6.34 -15.85 3.79
CA ILE A 140 5.52 -14.77 3.20
C ILE A 140 5.48 -14.96 1.69
N SER A 141 4.29 -14.98 1.09
CA SER A 141 4.11 -14.99 -0.37
C SER A 141 4.06 -13.56 -0.92
N ASP A 142 4.86 -13.25 -1.95
CA ASP A 142 4.75 -12.02 -2.74
C ASP A 142 3.92 -12.30 -4.00
N THR A 143 2.66 -11.90 -3.99
CA THR A 143 1.69 -12.14 -5.07
C THR A 143 1.97 -11.33 -6.34
N GLN A 144 2.85 -10.31 -6.28
CA GLN A 144 3.24 -9.53 -7.45
C GLN A 144 4.39 -10.19 -8.22
N THR A 145 5.40 -10.69 -7.50
CA THR A 145 6.60 -11.28 -8.12
C THR A 145 6.54 -12.80 -8.22
N GLY A 146 5.58 -13.43 -7.53
CA GLY A 146 5.54 -14.88 -7.37
C GLY A 146 6.74 -15.39 -6.58
N LEU A 147 7.36 -14.59 -5.70
CA LEU A 147 8.42 -15.02 -4.80
C LEU A 147 7.85 -15.43 -3.45
N MET A 148 8.62 -16.22 -2.71
CA MET A 148 8.32 -16.56 -1.31
C MET A 148 9.52 -16.21 -0.44
N TRP A 149 9.25 -15.60 0.70
CA TRP A 149 10.24 -15.05 1.62
C TRP A 149 10.22 -15.77 2.96
N GLU A 150 11.39 -15.90 3.54
CA GLU A 150 11.56 -16.36 4.92
C GLU A 150 11.03 -15.27 5.87
N MET A 151 10.20 -15.64 6.86
CA MET A 151 9.91 -14.79 8.01
C MET A 151 10.98 -14.98 9.10
N LYS A 152 11.41 -13.94 9.83
CA LYS A 152 12.34 -14.15 10.96
C LYS A 152 11.62 -14.35 12.29
N LEU A 153 12.30 -14.96 13.24
CA LEU A 153 11.91 -15.06 14.64
C LEU A 153 12.38 -13.82 15.40
N ALA A 154 11.56 -13.36 16.34
CA ALA A 154 11.92 -12.25 17.20
C ALA A 154 13.16 -12.62 18.03
N ALA A 155 14.01 -11.63 18.32
CA ALA A 155 15.19 -11.84 19.16
C ALA A 155 14.83 -12.35 20.57
N THR A 156 13.59 -12.14 21.00
CA THR A 156 13.01 -12.60 22.28
C THR A 156 12.45 -14.01 22.25
N ASP A 157 12.37 -14.67 21.08
CA ASP A 157 11.96 -16.07 20.99
C ASP A 157 12.92 -16.94 21.82
N SER A 158 12.39 -17.93 22.55
CA SER A 158 13.18 -18.85 23.37
C SER A 158 14.32 -19.55 22.59
N ARG A 159 14.12 -19.76 21.28
CA ARG A 159 15.10 -20.32 20.34
C ARG A 159 16.26 -19.37 20.05
N CYS A 160 16.04 -18.07 20.24
CA CYS A 160 17.02 -17.00 19.99
C CYS A 160 17.71 -16.53 21.28
N THR A 161 17.03 -16.57 22.43
CA THR A 161 17.53 -16.04 23.71
C THR A 161 18.34 -17.06 24.52
N ASN A 162 17.99 -18.35 24.46
CA ASN A 162 18.66 -19.40 25.25
C ASN A 162 19.77 -20.15 24.50
N ALA A 163 20.21 -19.60 23.37
CA ALA A 163 21.19 -20.24 22.50
C ALA A 163 22.55 -19.53 22.52
N THR A 164 23.62 -20.31 22.67
CA THR A 164 24.97 -19.88 22.28
C THR A 164 24.98 -19.59 20.78
N GLN A 165 25.87 -18.71 20.30
CA GLN A 165 25.92 -18.35 18.87
C GLN A 165 26.03 -19.56 17.93
N ALA A 166 26.71 -20.63 18.36
CA ALA A 166 26.82 -21.89 17.63
C ALA A 166 25.52 -22.71 17.55
N ASN A 167 24.60 -22.54 18.52
CA ASN A 167 23.35 -23.30 18.62
C ASN A 167 22.13 -22.40 18.45
N ARG A 168 22.30 -21.23 17.86
CA ARG A 168 21.18 -20.31 17.67
C ARG A 168 20.36 -20.75 16.46
N ASP A 169 19.05 -20.70 16.60
CA ASP A 169 18.15 -21.04 15.51
C ASP A 169 18.41 -20.11 14.31
N ILE A 170 18.40 -20.68 13.11
CA ILE A 170 18.81 -19.99 11.89
C ILE A 170 17.82 -18.87 11.49
N HIS A 171 16.57 -18.97 11.94
CA HIS A 171 15.55 -17.95 11.67
C HIS A 171 15.61 -16.76 12.63
N CYS A 172 16.51 -16.72 13.62
CA CYS A 172 16.62 -15.60 14.54
C CYS A 172 16.99 -14.29 13.83
N VAL A 173 16.20 -13.24 14.08
CA VAL A 173 16.35 -11.93 13.43
C VAL A 173 17.71 -11.28 13.69
N ASN A 174 18.33 -11.56 14.84
CA ASN A 174 19.59 -10.96 15.27
C ASN A 174 20.83 -11.76 14.84
N ASN A 175 20.66 -12.76 13.96
CA ASN A 175 21.80 -13.48 13.39
C ASN A 175 22.49 -12.63 12.32
N GLN A 176 23.81 -12.57 12.39
CA GLN A 176 24.64 -11.97 11.37
C GLN A 176 25.61 -13.00 10.81
N TYR A 177 25.93 -12.83 9.54
CA TYR A 177 26.72 -13.75 8.76
C TYR A 177 27.76 -13.00 7.95
N VAL A 178 28.90 -13.63 7.75
CA VAL A 178 29.99 -13.21 6.87
C VAL A 178 29.83 -13.87 5.51
N TRP A 179 30.00 -13.11 4.43
CA TRP A 179 29.91 -13.62 3.07
C TRP A 179 31.12 -14.49 2.70
N SER A 180 32.34 -14.02 2.99
CA SER A 180 33.58 -14.72 2.65
C SER A 180 34.53 -14.79 3.83
N ALA A 181 35.13 -15.96 4.03
CA ALA A 181 36.29 -16.13 4.90
C ALA A 181 37.60 -15.72 4.20
N THR A 182 37.65 -15.78 2.86
CA THR A 182 38.84 -15.48 2.05
C THR A 182 38.65 -14.30 1.11
N GLU A 183 37.78 -13.34 1.47
CA GLU A 183 37.43 -12.12 0.73
C GLU A 183 36.69 -12.31 -0.61
N PHE A 184 37.07 -13.29 -1.43
CA PHE A 184 36.59 -13.43 -2.81
C PHE A 184 35.54 -14.53 -2.99
N LYS A 185 35.54 -15.55 -2.14
CA LYS A 185 34.73 -16.76 -2.31
C LYS A 185 33.44 -16.70 -1.51
N ALA A 186 32.43 -17.46 -1.94
CA ALA A 186 31.21 -17.66 -1.15
C ALA A 186 31.43 -18.79 -0.13
N ASP A 187 32.35 -18.56 0.81
CA ASP A 187 32.84 -19.56 1.77
C ASP A 187 32.66 -19.16 3.25
N GLY A 188 32.04 -17.99 3.50
CA GLY A 188 31.65 -17.59 4.84
C GLY A 188 30.43 -18.35 5.38
N ASP A 189 30.09 -18.10 6.64
CA ASP A 189 28.98 -18.75 7.35
C ASP A 189 27.60 -18.43 6.75
N LEU A 190 27.47 -17.36 5.95
CA LEU A 190 26.27 -17.11 5.15
C LEU A 190 25.94 -18.30 4.22
N PHE A 191 26.98 -18.95 3.70
CA PHE A 191 26.86 -20.08 2.78
C PHE A 191 27.02 -21.42 3.50
N THR A 192 28.03 -21.52 4.35
CA THR A 192 28.41 -22.78 5.01
C THR A 192 27.53 -23.12 6.21
N ASP A 193 26.83 -22.13 6.79
CA ASP A 193 25.92 -22.33 7.91
C ASP A 193 24.48 -21.95 7.53
N PHE A 194 24.20 -20.67 7.22
CA PHE A 194 22.85 -20.18 6.96
C PHE A 194 22.14 -20.87 5.81
N LEU A 195 22.68 -20.79 4.60
CA LEU A 195 22.06 -21.44 3.44
C LEU A 195 22.06 -22.97 3.55
N THR A 196 23.05 -23.55 4.21
CA THR A 196 23.11 -25.01 4.39
C THR A 196 21.99 -25.49 5.30
N GLN A 197 21.73 -24.80 6.41
CA GLN A 197 20.68 -25.17 7.37
C GLN A 197 19.26 -24.88 6.88
N ILE A 198 19.02 -23.68 6.33
CA ILE A 198 17.67 -23.30 5.92
C ILE A 198 17.14 -24.18 4.78
N ASN A 199 18.05 -24.81 4.02
CA ASN A 199 17.75 -25.74 2.93
C ASN A 199 17.67 -27.21 3.34
N ARG A 200 17.78 -27.53 4.63
CA ARG A 200 17.69 -28.91 5.09
C ARG A 200 16.29 -29.46 4.90
N ALA A 201 16.19 -30.65 4.33
CA ALA A 201 14.92 -31.34 4.13
C ALA A 201 14.23 -31.73 5.45
N ASP A 202 15.00 -31.97 6.52
CA ASP A 202 14.46 -32.30 7.85
C ASP A 202 13.92 -31.09 8.61
N GLY A 203 14.21 -29.87 8.15
CA GLY A 203 13.79 -28.64 8.80
C GLY A 203 14.34 -28.43 10.19
N ALA A 204 15.42 -29.11 10.55
CA ALA A 204 16.09 -28.90 11.82
C ALA A 204 17.07 -27.73 11.71
N SER A 205 17.08 -26.83 12.69
CA SER A 205 18.17 -25.84 12.83
C SER A 205 19.31 -26.40 13.69
N ASN A 206 20.39 -25.64 13.85
CA ASN A 206 21.59 -26.02 14.62
C ASN A 206 21.30 -26.42 16.08
N ASN A 207 20.17 -26.00 16.66
CA ASN A 207 19.77 -26.41 18.01
C ASN A 207 19.05 -27.78 18.06
N GLY A 208 18.91 -28.47 16.91
CA GLY A 208 18.24 -29.76 16.81
C GLY A 208 16.70 -29.69 16.89
N GLN A 209 16.10 -28.50 16.90
CA GLN A 209 14.65 -28.35 16.90
C GLN A 209 14.10 -28.34 15.47
N THR A 210 13.03 -29.09 15.26
CA THR A 210 12.19 -28.94 14.07
C THR A 210 11.54 -27.57 14.11
N GLN A 211 11.70 -26.78 13.06
CA GLN A 211 11.47 -25.33 13.13
C GLN A 211 9.98 -24.92 13.26
N GLY A 212 9.03 -25.87 13.30
CA GLY A 212 7.59 -25.58 13.38
C GLY A 212 7.09 -24.76 12.20
N ARG A 213 7.81 -24.84 11.09
CA ARG A 213 7.72 -23.99 9.91
C ARG A 213 7.79 -24.88 8.67
N LYS A 214 7.35 -24.34 7.53
CA LYS A 214 7.41 -25.07 6.27
C LYS A 214 8.84 -25.11 5.74
N ASN A 215 9.31 -26.31 5.45
CA ASN A 215 10.66 -26.56 4.97
C ASN A 215 10.70 -26.50 3.45
N PHE A 216 11.77 -25.92 2.92
CA PHE A 216 12.10 -25.93 1.50
C PHE A 216 13.61 -26.08 1.34
N SER A 217 14.05 -26.56 0.19
CA SER A 217 15.47 -26.87 -0.08
C SER A 217 16.08 -26.01 -1.19
N ASP A 218 15.37 -24.96 -1.59
CA ASP A 218 15.70 -24.05 -2.70
C ASP A 218 15.71 -22.57 -2.28
N TRP A 219 15.89 -22.31 -0.98
CA TRP A 219 16.16 -20.99 -0.44
C TRP A 219 17.52 -20.48 -0.91
N ARG A 220 17.56 -19.20 -1.26
CA ARG A 220 18.77 -18.48 -1.66
C ARG A 220 18.79 -17.07 -1.06
N ILE A 221 19.95 -16.44 -1.11
CA ILE A 221 20.07 -15.01 -0.82
C ILE A 221 19.39 -14.22 -1.96
N PRO A 222 18.55 -13.22 -1.63
CA PRO A 222 17.86 -12.39 -2.62
C PRO A 222 18.85 -11.51 -3.38
N THR A 223 18.56 -11.24 -4.64
CA THR A 223 19.28 -10.22 -5.42
C THR A 223 18.97 -8.83 -4.88
N ILE A 224 19.80 -7.84 -5.24
CA ILE A 224 19.55 -6.45 -4.87
C ILE A 224 18.22 -5.93 -5.42
N ALA A 225 17.80 -6.41 -6.60
CA ALA A 225 16.53 -6.04 -7.21
C ALA A 225 15.33 -6.57 -6.40
N GLU A 226 15.42 -7.81 -5.88
CA GLU A 226 14.37 -8.40 -5.05
C GLU A 226 14.26 -7.69 -3.70
N LEU A 227 15.39 -7.37 -3.06
CA LEU A 227 15.38 -6.60 -1.81
C LEU A 227 14.83 -5.18 -2.01
N ARG A 228 15.17 -4.51 -3.11
CA ARG A 228 14.54 -3.22 -3.48
C ARG A 228 13.04 -3.36 -3.67
N GLY A 229 12.60 -4.48 -4.22
CA GLY A 229 11.19 -4.77 -4.46
C GLY A 229 10.34 -4.86 -3.19
N ILE A 230 10.93 -5.11 -2.02
CA ILE A 230 10.21 -5.22 -0.74
C ILE A 230 10.31 -3.96 0.13
N LEU A 231 11.04 -2.94 -0.30
CA LEU A 231 11.14 -1.67 0.40
C LEU A 231 9.83 -0.87 0.33
N LEU A 232 9.49 -0.19 1.42
CA LEU A 232 8.38 0.75 1.42
C LEU A 232 8.74 1.99 0.60
N ALA A 233 7.77 2.52 -0.16
CA ALA A 233 7.94 3.76 -0.92
C ALA A 233 8.28 4.97 -0.03
N LYS A 234 7.84 4.94 1.24
CA LYS A 234 8.21 5.90 2.28
C LYS A 234 8.54 5.15 3.56
N CYS A 235 9.81 5.23 3.97
CA CYS A 235 10.24 4.62 5.21
C CYS A 235 9.59 5.31 6.43
N PRO A 236 9.13 4.55 7.43
CA PRO A 236 8.55 5.10 8.67
C PRO A 236 9.59 5.78 9.57
N GLY A 237 10.88 5.45 9.40
CA GLY A 237 11.97 5.93 10.25
C GLY A 237 12.24 4.98 11.44
N SER A 238 13.46 5.07 11.98
CA SER A 238 13.89 4.26 13.12
C SER A 238 12.98 4.48 14.34
N PRO A 239 12.57 3.41 15.06
CA PRO A 239 13.09 2.05 15.02
C PRO A 239 12.29 1.08 14.13
N THR A 240 11.47 1.58 13.19
CA THR A 240 10.66 0.70 12.33
C THR A 240 11.43 0.42 11.02
N PRO A 241 11.61 -0.86 10.64
CA PRO A 241 12.30 -1.22 9.41
C PRO A 241 11.54 -0.73 8.17
N CYS A 242 12.27 -0.36 7.12
CA CYS A 242 11.69 0.16 5.86
C CYS A 242 11.15 -0.95 4.94
N ILE A 243 10.37 -1.87 5.48
CA ILE A 243 9.66 -2.92 4.73
C ILE A 243 8.27 -3.14 5.34
N ASP A 244 7.40 -3.87 4.63
CA ASP A 244 6.08 -4.20 5.15
C ASP A 244 6.18 -5.01 6.47
N PRO A 245 5.47 -4.61 7.55
CA PRO A 245 5.50 -5.34 8.82
C PRO A 245 5.11 -6.83 8.73
N VAL A 246 4.41 -7.26 7.68
CA VAL A 246 4.07 -8.68 7.44
C VAL A 246 5.30 -9.57 7.29
N PHE A 247 6.48 -9.02 6.96
CA PHE A 247 7.75 -9.77 6.97
C PHE A 247 8.21 -10.22 8.37
N GLY A 248 7.44 -9.84 9.39
CA GLY A 248 7.69 -10.14 10.79
C GLY A 248 8.87 -9.34 11.33
N PRO A 249 9.45 -9.79 12.45
CA PRO A 249 10.67 -9.23 13.00
C PRO A 249 11.73 -9.01 11.90
N THR A 250 12.31 -7.81 11.87
CA THR A 250 13.36 -7.47 10.91
C THR A 250 14.42 -6.65 11.62
N ALA A 251 15.68 -7.06 11.47
CA ALA A 251 16.78 -6.32 12.06
C ALA A 251 16.91 -4.96 11.39
N LEU A 252 17.18 -3.93 12.19
CA LEU A 252 17.53 -2.63 11.68
C LEU A 252 19.00 -2.68 11.26
N GLY A 253 19.27 -2.56 9.97
CA GLY A 253 20.63 -2.48 9.46
C GLY A 253 20.80 -3.14 8.08
N LEU A 254 22.05 -3.44 7.78
CA LEU A 254 22.49 -3.91 6.48
C LEU A 254 22.15 -5.39 6.28
N HIS A 255 21.55 -5.70 5.14
CA HIS A 255 21.18 -7.05 4.73
C HIS A 255 21.92 -7.44 3.45
N TRP A 256 22.43 -8.66 3.41
CA TRP A 256 23.12 -9.21 2.24
C TRP A 256 22.18 -9.34 1.04
N SER A 257 22.70 -8.98 -0.13
CA SER A 257 22.13 -9.37 -1.42
C SER A 257 23.08 -10.31 -2.16
N SER A 258 22.57 -11.13 -3.07
CA SER A 258 23.39 -12.03 -3.88
C SER A 258 24.07 -11.32 -5.07
N THR A 259 23.92 -10.01 -5.20
CA THR A 259 24.38 -9.23 -6.35
C THR A 259 25.77 -8.66 -6.08
N ASN A 260 26.79 -9.20 -6.78
CA ASN A 260 28.16 -8.69 -6.71
C ASN A 260 28.28 -7.31 -7.37
N LEU A 261 29.20 -6.48 -6.87
CA LEU A 261 29.54 -5.23 -7.53
C LEU A 261 30.38 -5.53 -8.79
N ALA A 262 30.01 -4.91 -9.92
CA ALA A 262 30.73 -5.11 -11.17
C ALA A 262 32.19 -4.65 -11.05
N ASN A 263 33.12 -5.46 -11.57
CA ASN A 263 34.56 -5.19 -11.59
C ASN A 263 35.27 -5.09 -10.22
N VAL A 264 34.57 -5.34 -9.11
CA VAL A 264 35.15 -5.33 -7.76
C VAL A 264 34.74 -6.60 -7.01
N PRO A 265 35.47 -7.72 -7.17
CA PRO A 265 35.02 -9.04 -6.69
C PRO A 265 35.00 -9.19 -5.17
N SER A 266 35.67 -8.31 -4.42
CA SER A 266 35.64 -8.27 -2.95
C SER A 266 34.40 -7.56 -2.39
N LEU A 267 33.59 -6.90 -3.24
CA LEU A 267 32.43 -6.12 -2.83
C LEU A 267 31.11 -6.73 -3.32
N VAL A 268 30.06 -6.56 -2.53
CA VAL A 268 28.70 -7.03 -2.82
C VAL A 268 27.69 -5.99 -2.37
N PHE A 269 26.57 -5.88 -3.09
CA PHE A 269 25.51 -4.94 -2.73
C PHE A 269 24.78 -5.40 -1.46
N ILE A 270 24.35 -4.41 -0.68
CA ILE A 270 23.58 -4.56 0.55
C ILE A 270 22.41 -3.57 0.57
N VAL A 271 21.40 -3.89 1.35
CA VAL A 271 20.28 -2.98 1.64
C VAL A 271 20.25 -2.63 3.11
N ASN A 272 20.12 -1.34 3.41
CA ASN A 272 19.90 -0.86 4.77
C ASN A 272 18.40 -0.75 5.06
N PHE A 273 17.87 -1.58 5.95
CA PHE A 273 16.46 -1.49 6.35
C PHE A 273 16.17 -0.39 7.37
N VAL A 274 17.16 0.40 7.82
CA VAL A 274 16.88 1.61 8.63
C VAL A 274 16.21 2.69 7.77
N ASP A 275 16.74 2.93 6.57
CA ASP A 275 16.39 4.06 5.70
C ASP A 275 16.03 3.65 4.27
N GLY A 276 16.05 2.34 3.97
CA GLY A 276 15.77 1.82 2.64
C GLY A 276 16.90 2.05 1.63
N ASN A 277 18.10 2.46 2.05
CA ASN A 277 19.21 2.66 1.11
C ASN A 277 19.67 1.32 0.53
N ALA A 278 19.49 1.15 -0.78
CA ALA A 278 19.81 -0.06 -1.53
C ALA A 278 20.89 0.16 -2.60
N ASN A 279 21.68 1.23 -2.51
CA ASN A 279 22.80 1.52 -3.42
C ASN A 279 24.16 1.28 -2.75
N ASN A 280 24.17 0.80 -1.53
CA ASN A 280 25.40 0.56 -0.78
C ASN A 280 26.03 -0.77 -1.18
N ASP A 281 27.35 -0.78 -1.24
CA ASP A 281 28.18 -1.97 -1.33
C ASP A 281 29.07 -2.08 -0.09
N THR A 282 29.63 -3.26 0.12
CA THR A 282 30.48 -3.51 1.28
C THR A 282 31.42 -4.68 1.05
N SER A 283 32.48 -4.76 1.85
CA SER A 283 33.41 -5.88 1.85
C SER A 283 32.73 -7.17 2.30
N LYS A 284 33.01 -8.25 1.58
CA LYS A 284 32.55 -9.62 1.89
C LYS A 284 33.07 -10.17 3.23
N LEU A 285 34.03 -9.50 3.86
CA LEU A 285 34.62 -9.90 5.15
C LEU A 285 33.82 -9.41 6.37
N PHE A 286 32.87 -8.50 6.19
CA PHE A 286 32.05 -8.00 7.30
C PHE A 286 30.88 -8.92 7.62
N SER A 287 30.23 -8.69 8.77
CA SER A 287 29.08 -9.46 9.23
C SER A 287 27.80 -8.63 9.13
N PHE A 288 26.81 -9.15 8.42
CA PHE A 288 25.51 -8.49 8.19
C PHE A 288 24.34 -9.47 8.27
N PHE A 289 23.13 -8.94 8.34
CA PHE A 289 21.91 -9.75 8.43
C PHE A 289 21.59 -10.41 7.09
N ALA A 290 20.80 -11.48 7.12
CA ALA A 290 20.34 -12.18 5.92
C ALA A 290 18.86 -12.55 6.05
N ARG A 291 18.14 -12.51 4.93
CA ARG A 291 16.79 -13.06 4.76
C ARG A 291 16.78 -13.89 3.49
N ALA A 292 16.27 -15.10 3.54
CA ALA A 292 16.18 -15.93 2.35
C ALA A 292 14.94 -15.64 1.52
N VAL A 293 15.07 -15.89 0.22
CA VAL A 293 13.99 -15.89 -0.77
C VAL A 293 14.06 -17.17 -1.60
N ARG A 294 12.93 -17.58 -2.16
CA ARG A 294 12.82 -18.69 -3.11
C ARG A 294 11.79 -18.37 -4.19
N GLY A 295 11.77 -19.18 -5.25
CA GLY A 295 10.69 -19.14 -6.22
C GLY A 295 9.34 -19.51 -5.57
N GLY A 296 8.27 -18.82 -5.95
CA GLY A 296 6.91 -19.19 -5.56
C GLY A 296 6.38 -20.36 -6.37
N ARG A 297 5.26 -20.90 -5.91
CA ARG A 297 4.41 -21.82 -6.66
C ARG A 297 3.20 -21.07 -7.18
#